data_AF-A0A845ZLJ3-F1
#
_entry.id   AF-A0A845ZLJ3-F1
#
_cell.length_a   1.000
_cell.length_b   1.000
_cell.length_c   1.000
_cell.angle_alpha   90.00
_cell.angle_beta   90.00
_cell.angle_gamma   90.00
#
_symmetry.space_group_name_H-M   'P 1'
#
loop_
_entity.id
_entity.type
_entity.pdbx_description
1 polymer ?
#
loop_
_entity_poly.entity_id
_entity_poly.type
_entity_poly.pdbx_seq_one_letter_code
_entity_poly.pdbx_strand_id
1 'polypeptide(L)' 'MSSSAERSSGNLSPLSSNTIIYGGIAWAIISLLFFLLFGITSPGQESPFWYLITTYFLECIPFLV' A
#
# COMPACT_ATOMS: atom_id res chain seq x y z
N MET A 1 8.29 -49.43 -14.31
CA MET A 1 8.16 -48.50 -13.17
C MET A 1 8.67 -47.16 -13.66
N SER A 2 7.78 -46.33 -14.21
CA SER A 2 8.18 -45.03 -14.76
C SER A 2 8.23 -44.03 -13.62
N SER A 3 9.45 -43.63 -13.30
CA SER A 3 9.79 -42.51 -12.43
C SER A 3 9.07 -41.26 -12.92
N SER A 4 8.10 -40.81 -12.15
CA SER A 4 7.56 -39.46 -12.28
C SER A 4 8.30 -38.55 -11.31
N ALA A 5 9.51 -38.20 -11.70
CA ALA A 5 10.17 -36.99 -11.24
C ALA A 5 9.43 -35.78 -11.86
N GLU A 6 8.23 -35.50 -11.35
CA GLU A 6 7.45 -34.32 -11.73
C GLU A 6 7.98 -33.11 -10.98
N ARG A 7 9.03 -32.55 -11.61
CA ARG A 7 9.16 -31.15 -11.99
C ARG A 7 8.93 -30.11 -10.89
N SER A 8 10.06 -29.49 -10.56
CA SER A 8 10.26 -28.04 -10.61
C SER A 8 9.38 -27.20 -9.70
N SER A 9 10.03 -26.62 -8.67
CA SER A 9 9.97 -25.21 -8.33
C SER A 9 8.96 -24.41 -9.18
N GLY A 10 7.81 -24.06 -8.60
CA GLY A 10 6.73 -23.44 -9.33
C GLY A 10 5.85 -22.60 -8.41
N ASN A 11 6.35 -21.41 -8.12
CA ASN A 11 5.64 -20.22 -7.67
C ASN A 11 5.09 -20.25 -6.23
N LEU A 12 5.85 -19.59 -5.35
CA LEU A 12 5.29 -18.76 -4.27
C LEU A 12 4.02 -18.09 -4.81
N SER A 13 2.83 -18.54 -4.42
CA SER A 13 1.58 -17.83 -4.69
C SER A 13 1.71 -16.45 -4.05
N PRO A 14 2.03 -15.39 -4.81
CA PRO A 14 2.27 -14.09 -4.22
C PRO A 14 0.88 -13.53 -3.96
N LEU A 15 0.41 -13.59 -2.71
CA LEU A 15 -0.80 -12.91 -2.23
C LEU A 15 -2.03 -13.04 -3.16
N SER A 16 -2.98 -13.92 -2.82
CA SER A 16 -4.33 -13.96 -3.43
C SER A 16 -4.76 -12.56 -3.89
N SER A 17 -4.98 -12.35 -5.19
CA SER A 17 -5.16 -11.03 -5.80
C SER A 17 -6.24 -10.20 -5.09
N ASN A 18 -7.22 -10.88 -4.50
CA ASN A 18 -8.23 -10.29 -3.62
C ASN A 18 -7.62 -9.49 -2.45
N THR A 19 -6.61 -10.02 -1.77
CA THR A 19 -5.94 -9.36 -0.65
C THR A 19 -5.24 -8.07 -1.08
N ILE A 20 -4.69 -8.01 -2.29
CA ILE A 20 -4.08 -6.80 -2.84
C ILE A 20 -5.15 -5.75 -3.12
N ILE A 21 -6.29 -6.15 -3.69
CA ILE A 21 -7.42 -5.26 -3.98
C ILE A 21 -8.02 -4.70 -2.68
N TYR A 22 -8.32 -5.57 -1.71
CA TYR A 22 -8.84 -5.14 -0.40
C TYR A 22 -7.83 -4.29 0.37
N GLY A 23 -6.53 -4.63 0.27
CA GLY A 23 -5.45 -3.84 0.85
C GLY A 23 -5.37 -2.44 0.24
N GLY A 24 -5.46 -2.32 -1.09
CA GLY A 24 -5.49 -1.05 -1.80
C GLY A 24 -6.69 -0.18 -1.44
N ILE A 25 -7.90 -0.76 -1.37
CA ILE A 25 -9.10 -0.05 -0.92
C ILE A 25 -8.93 0.47 0.52
N ALA A 26 -8.48 -0.40 1.44
CA ALA A 26 -8.27 0.01 2.83
C ALA A 26 -7.23 1.12 2.95
N TRP A 27 -6.15 1.03 2.16
CA TRP A 27 -5.10 2.04 2.10
C TRP A 27 -5.61 3.38 1.57
N ALA A 28 -6.41 3.36 0.50
CA ALA A 28 -7.02 4.56 -0.08
C ALA A 28 -7.96 5.26 0.90
N ILE A 29 -8.79 4.50 1.63
CA ILE A 29 -9.70 5.06 2.65
C ILE A 29 -8.90 5.71 3.78
N ILE A 30 -7.88 5.02 4.30
CA ILE A 30 -6.99 5.55 5.34
C ILE A 30 -6.30 6.83 4.85
N SER A 31 -5.83 6.84 3.61
CA SER A 31 -5.19 8.00 3.01
C SER A 31 -6.11 9.19 2.93
N LEU A 32 -7.31 8.98 2.39
CA LEU A 32 -8.33 10.01 2.27
C LEU A 32 -8.66 10.60 3.64
N LEU A 33 -8.84 9.75 4.65
CA LEU A 33 -9.17 10.17 6.01
C LEU A 33 -8.04 11.01 6.62
N PHE A 34 -6.79 10.58 6.44
CA PHE A 34 -5.62 11.30 6.92
C PHE A 34 -5.47 12.68 6.26
N PHE A 35 -5.68 12.77 4.95
CA PHE A 35 -5.70 14.04 4.22
C PHE A 35 -6.82 14.96 4.68
N LEU A 36 -8.04 14.45 4.92
CA LEU A 36 -9.12 15.28 5.44
C LEU A 36 -8.83 15.79 6.86
N LEU A 37 -8.28 14.94 7.72
CA LEU A 37 -8.10 15.28 9.13
C LEU A 37 -6.94 16.26 9.35
N PHE A 38 -5.84 16.08 8.61
CA PHE A 38 -4.59 16.81 8.83
C PHE A 38 -4.19 17.72 7.65
N GLY A 39 -4.91 17.70 6.53
CA GLY A 39 -4.64 18.56 5.38
C GLY A 39 -5.09 20.01 5.57
N ILE A 40 -5.90 20.29 6.60
CA ILE A 40 -6.31 21.65 6.94
C ILE A 40 -5.20 22.27 7.78
N THR A 41 -4.26 22.95 7.13
CA THR A 41 -3.22 23.74 7.80
C THR A 41 -3.69 25.18 7.98
N SER A 42 -3.40 25.79 9.14
CA SER A 42 -3.71 27.20 9.39
C SER A 42 -2.97 28.08 8.37
N PRO A 43 -3.63 29.09 7.77
CA PRO A 43 -2.99 29.95 6.78
C PRO A 43 -1.78 30.67 7.40
N GLY A 44 -0.59 30.40 6.85
CA GLY A 44 0.67 30.99 7.30
C GLY A 44 1.54 30.09 8.19
N GLN A 45 1.11 28.86 8.49
CA GLN A 45 1.92 27.88 9.21
C GLN A 45 2.32 26.72 8.29
N GLU A 46 3.62 26.42 8.25
CA GLU A 46 4.12 25.26 7.51
C GLU A 46 3.48 23.97 8.03
N SER A 47 3.15 23.06 7.11
CA SER A 47 2.63 21.75 7.48
C SER A 47 3.71 20.98 8.24
N PRO A 48 3.38 20.36 9.39
CA PRO A 48 4.38 19.71 10.23
C PRO A 48 5.11 18.62 9.44
N PHE A 49 6.43 18.52 9.62
CA PHE A 49 7.28 17.59 8.86
C PHE A 49 6.79 16.13 8.90
N TRP A 50 6.22 15.71 10.03
CA TRP A 50 5.59 14.39 10.17
C TRP A 50 4.39 14.17 9.25
N TYR A 51 3.60 15.20 8.98
CA TYR A 51 2.50 15.13 8.02
C TYR A 51 3.04 14.89 6.60
N LEU A 52 4.06 15.65 6.20
CA LEU A 52 4.73 15.49 4.90
C LEU A 52 5.33 14.09 4.73
N ILE A 53 6.03 13.57 5.75
CA ILE A 53 6.60 12.22 5.71
C ILE A 53 5.50 11.17 5.53
N THR A 54 4.40 11.32 6.26
CA THR A 54 3.31 10.34 6.27
C THR A 54 2.60 10.35 4.92
N THR A 55 2.28 11.54 4.41
CA THR A 55 1.73 11.74 3.06
C THR A 55 2.61 11.13 1.97
N TYR A 56 3.93 11.29 2.06
CA TYR A 56 4.86 10.69 1.10
C TYR A 56 4.81 9.16 1.09
N PHE A 57 4.81 8.52 2.26
CA PHE A 57 4.67 7.06 2.33
C PHE A 57 3.31 6.60 1.80
N LEU A 58 2.24 7.31 2.11
CA LEU A 58 0.90 7.00 1.63
C LEU A 58 0.79 7.10 0.11
N GLU A 59 1.51 8.02 -0.52
CA GLU A 59 1.62 8.13 -1.97
C GLU A 59 2.51 7.03 -2.58
N CYS A 60 3.68 6.72 -2.00
CA CYS A 60 4.61 5.75 -2.57
C CYS A 60 4.18 4.28 -2.47
N ILE A 61 3.53 3.88 -1.37
CA ILE A 61 3.09 2.49 -1.16
C ILE A 61 2.21 1.95 -2.31
N PRO A 62 1.18 2.67 -2.81
CA PRO A 62 0.38 2.20 -3.93
C PRO A 62 1.14 2.17 -5.27
N PHE A 63 2.24 2.92 -5.44
CA PHE A 63 3.09 2.84 -6.64
C PHE A 63 4.10 1.69 -6.61
N LEU A 64 4.34 1.09 -5.44
CA LEU A 64 5.26 -0.03 -5.25
C LEU A 64 4.59 -1.41 -5.46
N VAL A 65 3.26 -1.44 -5.46
CA VAL A 65 2.41 -2.64 -5.64
C VAL A 65 2.17 -2.94 -7.11
#